data_AF-E6QMM1-F1
#
_entry.id   AF-E6QMM1-F1
#
_cell.length_a   1.000
_cell.length_b   1.000
_cell.length_c   1.000
_cell.angle_alpha   90.00
_cell.angle_beta   90.00
_cell.angle_gamma   90.00
#
_symmetry.space_group_name_H-M   'P 1'
#
loop_
_entity.id
_entity.type
_entity.pdbx_description
1 polymer ?
#
loop_
_entity_poly.entity_id
_entity_poly.type
_entity_poly.pdbx_seq_one_letter_code
_entity_poly.pdbx_strand_id
1 'polypeptide(L)'
;MMQVRMIIFPCDDGLDVVIWGKWTQGSMRHRHFDDRTCMVNMLESLHLLSSEDAKKLENFVFIDDCPIYSSEIEEDILAMHGFVQA
;
A
#
# COMPACT_ATOMS: atom_id res chain seq x y z
N MET A 1 -2.90 9.46 -13.73
CA MET A 1 -2.01 8.96 -12.64
C MET A 1 -1.56 10.09 -11.73
N MET A 2 -1.39 9.83 -10.43
CA MET A 2 -1.00 10.81 -9.42
C MET A 2 0.11 10.26 -8.53
N GLN A 3 1.08 11.10 -8.16
CA GLN A 3 2.10 10.73 -7.18
C GLN A 3 1.49 10.55 -5.78
N VAL A 4 1.74 9.39 -5.19
CA VAL A 4 1.26 9.00 -3.88
C VAL A 4 2.41 8.56 -2.97
N ARG A 5 2.17 8.61 -1.66
CA ARG A 5 3.02 8.00 -0.65
C ARG A 5 2.27 6.82 -0.04
N MET A 6 2.91 5.67 0.04
CA MET A 6 2.34 4.47 0.63
C MET A 6 3.11 4.10 1.90
N ILE A 7 2.39 3.79 2.97
CA ILE A 7 2.93 3.33 4.25
C ILE A 7 2.26 2.01 4.58
N ILE A 8 3.02 1.05 5.11
CA ILE A 8 2.52 -0.26 5.51
C ILE A 8 2.72 -0.43 7.01
N PHE A 9 1.65 -0.79 7.71
CA PHE A 9 1.62 -0.96 9.16
C PHE A 9 1.33 -2.43 9.51
N PRO A 10 2.01 -3.00 10.52
CA PRO A 10 1.57 -4.26 11.10
C PRO A 10 0.35 -4.01 11.99
N CYS A 11 -0.59 -4.95 11.98
CA CYS A 11 -1.76 -5.00 12.85
C CYS A 11 -1.84 -6.36 13.55
N ASP A 12 -2.71 -6.49 14.56
CA ASP A 12 -2.86 -7.74 15.33
C ASP A 12 -3.27 -8.95 14.45
N ASP A 13 -3.97 -8.69 13.35
CA ASP A 13 -4.53 -9.68 12.42
C ASP A 13 -4.03 -9.56 10.97
N GLY A 14 -3.01 -8.74 10.71
CA GLY A 14 -2.51 -8.58 9.35
C GLY A 14 -1.65 -7.32 9.14
N LEU A 15 -1.85 -6.69 7.98
CA LEU A 15 -1.12 -5.52 7.51
C LEU A 15 -2.09 -4.50 6.92
N ASP A 16 -1.98 -3.25 7.35
CA ASP A 16 -2.70 -2.13 6.75
C ASP A 16 -1.80 -1.38 5.77
N VAL A 17 -2.31 -1.17 4.56
CA VAL A 17 -1.67 -0.32 3.55
C VAL A 17 -2.42 0.99 3.48
N VAL A 18 -1.74 2.09 3.79
CA VAL A 18 -2.29 3.44 3.68
C VAL A 18 -1.59 4.16 2.54
N ILE A 19 -2.38 4.73 1.63
CA ILE A 19 -1.91 5.49 0.48
C ILE A 19 -2.41 6.93 0.62
N TRP A 20 -1.48 7.86 0.67
CA TRP A 20 -1.73 9.29 0.72
C TRP A 20 -1.49 9.94 -0.64
N GLY A 21 -2.51 10.63 -1.16
CA GLY A 21 -2.53 11.36 -2.42
C GLY A 21 -3.35 12.64 -2.33
N LYS A 22 -3.33 13.48 -3.37
CA LYS A 22 -4.14 14.70 -3.46
C LYS A 22 -5.42 14.46 -4.29
N TRP A 23 -6.33 13.63 -3.79
CA TRP A 23 -7.56 13.33 -4.51
C TRP A 23 -8.70 14.30 -4.20
N THR A 24 -9.75 14.23 -5.03
CA THR A 24 -10.92 15.10 -4.91
C THR A 24 -11.77 14.78 -3.67
N GLN A 25 -11.83 13.50 -3.27
CA GLN A 25 -12.65 13.00 -2.15
C GLN A 25 -11.80 12.64 -0.92
N GLY A 26 -10.89 13.52 -0.53
CA GLY A 26 -9.99 13.31 0.60
C GLY A 26 -8.62 12.77 0.19
N SER A 27 -7.68 12.76 1.12
CA SER A 27 -6.27 12.53 0.79
C SER A 27 -5.78 11.11 1.06
N MET A 28 -6.54 10.29 1.79
CA MET A 28 -6.07 8.97 2.23
C MET A 28 -7.00 7.86 1.77
N ARG A 29 -6.39 6.78 1.32
CA ARG A 29 -7.03 5.52 1.00
C ARG A 29 -6.34 4.43 1.79
N HIS A 30 -7.09 3.49 2.33
CA HIS A 30 -6.51 2.39 3.09
C HIS A 30 -7.14 1.06 2.69
N ARG A 31 -6.36 -0.01 2.88
CA ARG A 31 -6.85 -1.37 2.75
C ARG A 31 -6.09 -2.27 3.72
N HIS A 32 -6.86 -3.13 4.39
CA HIS A 32 -6.35 -4.20 5.23
C HIS A 32 -6.05 -5.46 4.41
N PHE A 33 -5.01 -6.19 4.81
CA PHE A 33 -4.62 -7.48 4.27
C PHE A 33 -4.29 -8.44 5.42
N ASP A 34 -4.95 -9.59 5.45
CA ASP A 34 -4.70 -10.69 6.38
C ASP A 34 -3.43 -11.49 6.01
N ASP A 35 -3.07 -11.51 4.73
CA ASP A 35 -1.90 -12.21 4.22
C ASP A 35 -0.87 -11.28 3.54
N ARG A 36 0.39 -11.37 4.00
CA ARG A 36 1.51 -10.57 3.49
C ARG A 36 1.77 -10.84 2.01
N THR A 37 1.77 -12.10 1.58
CA THR A 37 2.09 -12.45 0.20
C THR A 37 1.02 -11.94 -0.78
N CYS A 38 -0.26 -12.04 -0.41
CA CYS A 38 -1.37 -11.43 -1.15
C CYS A 38 -1.22 -9.91 -1.25
N MET A 39 -0.86 -9.23 -0.15
CA MET A 39 -0.57 -7.79 -0.15
C MET A 39 0.56 -7.46 -1.11
N VAL A 40 1.73 -8.09 -0.97
CA VAL A 40 2.92 -7.80 -1.80
C VAL A 40 2.62 -8.01 -3.28
N ASN A 41 2.03 -9.15 -3.65
CA ASN A 41 1.67 -9.45 -5.04
C ASN A 41 0.71 -8.41 -5.62
N MET A 42 -0.27 -7.96 -4.84
CA MET A 42 -1.19 -6.91 -5.29
C MET A 42 -0.45 -5.59 -5.53
N LEU A 43 0.36 -5.16 -4.58
CA LEU A 43 1.09 -3.90 -4.69
C LEU A 43 2.08 -3.92 -5.87
N GLU A 44 2.73 -5.04 -6.13
CA GLU A 44 3.59 -5.22 -7.31
C GLU A 44 2.78 -5.19 -8.62
N SER A 45 1.63 -5.87 -8.67
CA SER A 45 0.75 -5.88 -9.86
C SER A 45 0.18 -4.51 -10.21
N LEU A 46 -0.01 -3.65 -9.21
CA LEU A 46 -0.45 -2.27 -9.37
C LEU A 46 0.70 -1.29 -9.62
N HIS A 47 1.94 -1.78 -9.72
CA HIS A 47 3.16 -0.97 -9.80
C HIS A 47 3.31 0.02 -8.64
N LEU A 48 2.72 -0.28 -7.49
CA LEU A 48 2.93 0.45 -6.24
C LEU A 48 4.26 0.06 -5.58
N LEU A 49 4.78 -1.13 -5.88
CA LEU A 49 6.12 -1.57 -5.53
C LEU A 49 6.88 -2.01 -6.78
N SER A 50 8.18 -1.75 -6.80
CA SER A 50 9.09 -2.43 -7.73
C SER A 50 9.29 -3.88 -7.27
N SER A 51 9.71 -4.76 -8.19
CA SER A 51 10.08 -6.15 -7.83
C SER A 51 11.21 -6.23 -6.80
N GLU A 52 12.08 -5.22 -6.74
CA GLU A 52 13.13 -5.14 -5.74
C GLU A 52 12.53 -4.79 -4.36
N ASP A 53 11.66 -3.79 -4.31
CA ASP A 53 11.01 -3.37 -3.06
C ASP A 53 10.04 -4.43 -2.53
N ALA A 54 9.33 -5.14 -3.40
CA ALA A 54 8.51 -6.29 -3.05
C ALA A 54 9.32 -7.37 -2.33
N LYS A 55 10.50 -7.73 -2.86
CA LYS A 55 11.41 -8.69 -2.22
C LYS A 55 11.96 -8.18 -0.89
N LYS A 56 12.25 -6.88 -0.78
CA LYS A 56 12.68 -6.28 0.50
C LYS A 56 11.56 -6.35 1.53
N LEU A 57 10.33 -6.05 1.13
CA LEU A 57 9.15 -6.03 1.98
C LEU A 57 8.77 -7.44 2.49
N GLU A 58 8.85 -8.46 1.64
CA GLU A 58 8.67 -9.88 2.02
C GLU A 58 9.56 -10.23 3.22
N ASN A 59 10.82 -9.80 3.19
CA ASN A 59 11.82 -10.07 4.23
C ASN A 59 11.84 -9.02 5.35
N PHE A 60 11.02 -7.98 5.27
CA PHE A 60 11.01 -6.88 6.25
C PHE A 60 10.40 -7.35 7.57
N VAL A 61 11.05 -6.97 8.67
CA VAL A 61 10.59 -7.23 10.03
C VAL A 61 10.17 -5.91 10.65
N PHE A 62 8.89 -5.80 10.99
CA PHE A 62 8.33 -4.60 11.62
C PHE A 62 8.67 -4.61 13.12
N ILE A 63 9.68 -3.83 13.50
CA ILE A 63 10.09 -3.68 14.91
C ILE A 63 9.81 -2.25 15.34
N ASP A 64 10.58 -1.30 14.81
CA ASP A 64 10.48 0.12 15.19
C ASP A 64 10.12 1.04 14.01
N ASP A 65 10.07 0.49 12.79
CA ASP A 65 9.91 1.25 11.55
C ASP A 65 8.79 0.66 10.66
N CYS A 66 8.11 1.55 9.94
CA CYS A 66 7.16 1.21 8.88
C CYS A 66 7.71 1.67 7.52
N PRO A 67 7.79 0.80 6.50
CA PRO A 67 8.35 1.15 5.22
C PRO A 67 7.43 2.13 4.47
N ILE A 68 8.06 3.12 3.82
CA ILE A 68 7.37 4.17 3.06
C ILE A 68 7.85 4.14 1.61
N TYR A 69 6.91 4.09 0.67
CA TYR A 69 7.17 4.03 -0.77
C TYR A 69 6.53 5.21 -1.50
N SER A 70 7.01 5.51 -2.71
CA SER A 70 6.43 6.54 -3.59
C SER A 70 6.17 5.93 -4.95
N SER A 71 4.94 6.12 -5.44
CA SER A 71 4.49 5.52 -6.70
C SER A 71 3.48 6.44 -7.37
N GLU A 72 3.06 6.07 -8.57
CA GLU A 72 1.99 6.76 -9.29
C GLU A 72 0.81 5.82 -9.51
N ILE A 73 -0.40 6.25 -9.16
CA ILE A 73 -1.61 5.47 -9.38
C ILE A 73 -2.84 6.36 -9.55
N GLU A 74 -3.89 5.82 -10.16
CA GLU A 74 -5.19 6.48 -10.27
C GLU A 74 -6.10 6.06 -9.11
N GLU A 75 -6.96 6.99 -8.68
CA GLU A 75 -7.83 6.78 -7.50
C GLU A 75 -8.85 5.67 -7.72
N ASP A 76 -9.40 5.57 -8.92
CA ASP A 76 -10.37 4.57 -9.34
C ASP A 76 -9.77 3.15 -9.35
N ILE A 77 -8.50 3.00 -9.74
CA ILE A 77 -7.79 1.72 -9.66
C ILE A 77 -7.66 1.28 -8.20
N LEU A 78 -7.33 2.18 -7.28
CA LEU A 78 -7.31 1.88 -5.85
C LEU A 78 -8.69 1.42 -5.35
N ALA A 79 -9.75 2.18 -5.69
CA ALA A 79 -11.12 1.85 -5.30
C ALA A 79 -11.57 0.48 -5.84
N MET A 80 -11.23 0.16 -7.10
CA MET A 80 -11.51 -1.15 -7.72
C MET A 80 -10.82 -2.31 -6.99
N HIS A 81 -9.66 -2.04 -6.38
CA HIS A 81 -8.91 -2.98 -5.55
C HIS A 81 -9.21 -2.80 -4.06
N GLY A 82 -10.41 -2.35 -3.69
CA GLY A 82 -10.89 -2.37 -2.31
C GLY A 82 -10.18 -1.41 -1.37
N PHE A 83 -9.39 -0.46 -1.87
CA PHE A 83 -8.93 0.65 -1.06
C PHE A 83 -10.06 1.63 -0.85
N VAL A 84 -10.45 1.82 0.40
CA VAL A 84 -11.55 2.70 0.80
C VAL A 84 -11.01 4.01 1.37
N GLN A 85 -11.86 5.04 1.38
CA GLN A 85 -11.52 6.29 2.06
C GLN A 85 -11.31 6.03 3.56
N ALA A 86 -10.16 6.48 4.08
CA ALA A 86 -9.88 6.52 5.51
C ALA A 86 -10.62 7.69 6.19
#